data_AF-A0A3N0I9E4-F1
#
_entry.id   AF-A0A3N0I9E4-F1
#
_cell.length_a   1.000
_cell.length_b   1.000
_cell.length_c   1.000
_cell.angle_alpha   90.00
_cell.angle_beta   90.00
_cell.angle_gamma   90.00
#
_symmetry.space_group_name_H-M   'P 1'
#
loop_
_entity.id
_entity.type
_entity.pdbx_description
1 polymer ?
#
loop_
_entity_poly.entity_id
_entity_poly.type
_entity_poly.pdbx_seq_one_letter_code
_entity_poly.pdbx_strand_id
1 'polypeptide(L)'
;MTDAAKRATAFAAAVALALTLCVPALAYDQQEDIVSDGHGANAAQYLVIHETANPGASAYNHTLLWSRDDTYAVHYVMELDGSVVYHTVPDWALCWHVGNGNYSTVGIELAHATNSADFNKQWTEAIEWAGDYLNQRGWGIDRLLSHNDCRYIWGGTDHTDPTGYFASYGKSWADFKAGVREYMATGQYSGNVTAGDPTPQQPATKPATPAGSPNVTYAAYVGGYGWLDDVTNSGTGSDGFAGIPYEPMRYITMSVDAGSVRYRVHTQANGWLDWVYESDKSDYVYGAAGDGSVIDGLQAYYTSDGSNWYQIYYRAQDVDHVGYWDTVCDDGTTYGGDPYAGCLGSGMDRLQAEISDDWPAMVG
;
A
#
# COMPACT_ATOMS: atom_id res chain seq x y z
N MET A 1 29.19 46.00 -35.01
CA MET A 1 28.61 45.50 -33.74
C MET A 1 29.76 45.26 -32.78
N THR A 2 29.76 45.93 -31.64
CA THR A 2 30.88 45.98 -30.69
C THR A 2 31.06 44.65 -29.95
N ASP A 3 32.30 44.34 -29.55
CA ASP A 3 32.72 43.09 -28.91
C ASP A 3 31.91 42.72 -27.64
N ALA A 4 31.30 43.73 -27.00
CA ALA A 4 30.40 43.58 -25.87
C ALA A 4 29.09 42.86 -26.23
N ALA A 5 28.56 43.07 -27.44
CA ALA A 5 27.32 42.43 -27.89
C ALA A 5 27.51 40.92 -28.12
N LYS A 6 28.67 40.49 -28.65
CA LYS A 6 29.00 39.07 -28.83
C LYS A 6 29.19 38.32 -27.50
N ARG A 7 29.75 38.98 -26.49
CA ARG A 7 29.92 38.39 -25.14
C ARG A 7 28.59 38.24 -24.40
N ALA A 8 27.66 39.18 -24.57
CA ALA A 8 26.33 39.08 -23.98
C ALA A 8 25.50 37.93 -24.58
N THR A 9 25.56 37.72 -25.91
CA THR A 9 24.84 36.60 -26.56
C THR A 9 25.45 35.24 -26.21
N ALA A 10 26.78 35.15 -26.07
CA ALA A 10 27.44 33.92 -25.66
C ALA A 10 27.16 33.55 -24.18
N PHE A 11 27.03 34.54 -23.30
CA PHE A 11 26.69 34.31 -21.90
C PHE A 11 25.20 33.93 -21.73
N ALA A 12 24.30 34.51 -22.52
CA ALA A 12 22.88 34.13 -22.52
C ALA A 12 22.65 32.71 -23.06
N ALA A 13 23.41 32.27 -24.07
CA ALA A 13 23.35 30.89 -24.57
C ALA A 13 23.94 29.88 -23.58
N ALA A 14 24.99 30.25 -22.83
CA ALA A 14 25.59 29.38 -21.80
C ALA A 14 24.70 29.27 -20.54
N VAL A 15 23.98 30.32 -20.17
CA VAL A 15 23.02 30.29 -19.05
C VAL A 15 21.72 29.58 -19.45
N ALA A 16 21.31 29.62 -20.73
CA ALA A 16 20.18 28.83 -21.22
C ALA A 16 20.51 27.32 -21.33
N LEU A 17 21.78 26.95 -21.51
CA LEU A 17 22.22 25.54 -21.54
C LEU A 17 22.53 24.98 -20.14
N ALA A 18 22.77 25.84 -19.14
CA ALA A 18 23.03 25.45 -17.74
C ALA A 18 21.77 25.35 -16.87
N LEU A 19 20.59 25.56 -17.46
CA LEU A 19 19.28 25.22 -16.90
C LEU A 19 18.74 23.91 -17.50
N THR A 20 19.63 23.02 -17.97
CA THR A 20 19.34 21.59 -17.89
C THR A 20 19.18 21.28 -16.41
N LEU A 21 17.92 21.29 -15.95
CA LEU A 21 17.51 20.63 -14.74
C LEU A 21 18.30 19.32 -14.69
N CYS A 22 19.13 19.14 -13.67
CA CYS A 22 19.59 17.81 -13.30
C CYS A 22 18.33 17.04 -12.85
N VAL A 23 17.50 16.67 -13.80
CA VAL A 23 16.62 15.53 -13.63
C VAL A 23 17.61 14.36 -13.60
N PRO A 24 17.68 13.59 -12.50
CA PRO A 24 18.47 12.38 -12.51
C PRO A 24 18.06 11.58 -13.76
N ALA A 25 19.05 11.12 -14.52
CA ALA A 25 18.76 10.22 -15.63
C ALA A 25 18.05 9.00 -15.03
N LEU A 26 16.78 8.82 -15.36
CA LEU A 26 16.01 7.64 -14.97
C LEU A 26 16.74 6.40 -15.50
N ALA A 27 16.72 5.31 -14.74
CA ALA A 27 17.44 4.08 -15.11
C ALA A 27 16.85 3.38 -16.36
N TYR A 28 15.58 3.69 -16.67
CA TYR A 28 14.79 3.12 -17.74
C TYR A 28 14.52 4.12 -18.88
N ASP A 29 14.26 3.60 -20.08
CA ASP A 29 13.75 4.39 -21.19
C ASP A 29 12.24 4.60 -21.05
N GLN A 30 11.80 5.85 -20.89
CA GLN A 30 10.39 6.21 -20.93
C GLN A 30 10.03 6.90 -22.25
N GLN A 31 8.93 6.46 -22.89
CA GLN A 31 8.42 7.03 -24.13
C GLN A 31 7.02 7.60 -23.95
N GLU A 32 6.80 8.80 -24.47
CA GLU A 32 5.48 9.40 -24.58
C GLU A 32 4.77 8.83 -25.83
N ASP A 33 3.76 8.00 -25.61
CA ASP A 33 2.91 7.40 -26.65
C ASP A 33 1.44 7.53 -26.23
N ILE A 34 0.99 8.78 -26.07
CA ILE A 34 -0.37 9.09 -25.63
C ILE A 34 -1.37 8.57 -26.68
N VAL A 35 -2.15 7.56 -26.31
CA VAL A 35 -3.16 6.91 -27.16
C VAL A 35 -4.60 7.17 -26.70
N SER A 36 -4.79 7.78 -25.53
CA SER A 36 -6.11 8.14 -25.00
C SER A 36 -6.06 9.42 -24.16
N ASP A 37 -7.17 10.18 -24.18
CA ASP A 37 -7.40 11.35 -23.32
C ASP A 37 -8.07 10.98 -21.98
N GLY A 38 -8.28 9.68 -21.73
CA GLY A 38 -8.94 9.12 -20.54
C GLY A 38 -10.45 9.42 -20.45
N HIS A 39 -11.01 9.10 -19.28
CA HIS A 39 -12.47 9.03 -19.04
C HIS A 39 -12.98 10.09 -18.06
N GLY A 40 -12.21 11.15 -17.83
CA GLY A 40 -12.56 12.24 -16.92
C GLY A 40 -11.36 12.86 -16.21
N ALA A 41 -11.61 13.73 -15.23
CA ALA A 41 -10.57 14.33 -14.41
C ALA A 41 -10.07 13.34 -13.34
N ASN A 42 -8.76 13.33 -13.12
CA ASN A 42 -8.10 12.54 -12.10
C ASN A 42 -7.41 13.46 -11.08
N ALA A 43 -7.60 13.15 -9.80
CA ALA A 43 -6.91 13.79 -8.70
C ALA A 43 -6.05 12.74 -8.00
N ALA A 44 -5.15 12.12 -8.77
CA ALA A 44 -4.40 10.97 -8.30
C ALA A 44 -3.62 11.25 -7.01
N GLN A 45 -3.73 10.31 -6.08
CA GLN A 45 -3.02 10.28 -4.81
C GLN A 45 -2.26 8.97 -4.59
N TYR A 46 -2.41 7.99 -5.50
CA TYR A 46 -1.83 6.65 -5.40
C TYR A 46 -1.29 6.19 -6.76
N LEU A 47 -0.22 5.42 -6.74
CA LEU A 47 0.30 4.64 -7.87
C LEU A 47 -0.13 3.19 -7.71
N VAL A 48 -0.68 2.59 -8.77
CA VAL A 48 -1.16 1.21 -8.77
C VAL A 48 -0.36 0.37 -9.76
N ILE A 49 0.21 -0.73 -9.25
CA ILE A 49 0.90 -1.72 -10.07
C ILE A 49 -0.11 -2.77 -10.51
N HIS A 50 -0.13 -3.02 -11.82
CA HIS A 50 -0.95 -4.02 -12.49
C HIS A 50 -0.09 -5.03 -13.23
N GLU A 51 -0.74 -6.10 -13.69
CA GLU A 51 -0.17 -7.00 -14.68
C GLU A 51 -1.21 -7.29 -15.76
N THR A 52 -0.78 -7.24 -17.03
CA THR A 52 -1.63 -7.29 -18.23
C THR A 52 -2.50 -8.54 -18.40
N ALA A 53 -2.22 -9.63 -17.68
CA ALA A 53 -2.79 -10.96 -17.84
C ALA A 53 -2.73 -11.48 -19.29
N ASN A 54 -1.73 -11.04 -20.06
CA ASN A 54 -1.58 -11.34 -21.49
C ASN A 54 -0.18 -11.90 -21.81
N PRO A 55 0.09 -13.18 -21.48
CA PRO A 55 1.38 -13.83 -21.63
C PRO A 55 2.08 -13.57 -22.97
N GLY A 56 3.21 -12.85 -22.91
CA GLY A 56 4.10 -12.61 -24.06
C GLY A 56 3.66 -11.48 -25.01
N ALA A 57 2.56 -10.77 -24.72
CA ALA A 57 2.24 -9.55 -25.43
C ALA A 57 3.13 -8.40 -24.91
N SER A 58 3.83 -7.71 -25.82
CA SER A 58 4.67 -6.56 -25.47
C SER A 58 3.85 -5.37 -24.96
N ALA A 59 4.52 -4.43 -24.30
CA ALA A 59 3.90 -3.16 -23.94
C ALA A 59 3.46 -2.39 -25.19
N TYR A 60 4.28 -2.40 -26.25
CA TYR A 60 3.89 -1.81 -27.53
C TYR A 60 2.62 -2.44 -28.15
N ASN A 61 2.40 -3.76 -27.99
CA ASN A 61 1.16 -4.38 -28.45
C ASN A 61 -0.06 -3.82 -27.71
N HIS A 62 0.08 -3.45 -26.43
CA HIS A 62 -0.97 -2.82 -25.65
C HIS A 62 -1.20 -1.37 -26.08
N THR A 63 -0.15 -0.58 -26.38
CA THR A 63 -0.36 0.78 -26.93
C THR A 63 -1.10 0.73 -28.28
N LEU A 64 -0.76 -0.23 -29.15
CA LEU A 64 -1.50 -0.49 -30.39
C LEU A 64 -2.95 -0.96 -30.17
N LEU A 65 -3.23 -1.67 -29.07
CA LEU A 65 -4.59 -2.06 -28.72
C LEU A 65 -5.40 -0.86 -28.27
N TRP A 66 -4.86 -0.07 -27.34
CA TRP A 66 -5.53 1.07 -26.74
C TRP A 66 -5.73 2.23 -27.71
N SER A 67 -4.85 2.41 -28.70
CA SER A 67 -5.08 3.36 -29.79
C SER A 67 -6.28 3.02 -30.70
N ARG A 68 -6.80 1.79 -30.64
CA ARG A 68 -8.00 1.36 -31.39
C ARG A 68 -9.25 1.34 -30.53
N ASP A 69 -9.10 1.02 -29.25
CA ASP A 69 -10.16 0.99 -28.23
C ASP A 69 -9.53 1.29 -26.87
N ASP A 70 -9.78 2.49 -26.36
CA ASP A 70 -9.15 3.03 -25.16
C ASP A 70 -9.98 2.80 -23.87
N THR A 71 -11.06 2.01 -23.97
CA THR A 71 -11.96 1.73 -22.83
C THR A 71 -11.20 1.29 -21.58
N TYR A 72 -10.12 0.52 -21.76
CA TYR A 72 -9.28 -0.02 -20.68
C TYR A 72 -7.81 0.39 -20.81
N ALA A 73 -7.53 1.54 -21.42
CA ALA A 73 -6.20 2.11 -21.40
C ALA A 73 -5.80 2.50 -19.97
N VAL A 74 -4.53 2.27 -19.61
CA VAL A 74 -3.93 2.69 -18.33
C VAL A 74 -2.85 3.74 -18.57
N HIS A 75 -2.48 4.51 -17.55
CA HIS A 75 -1.51 5.60 -17.70
C HIS A 75 -0.17 5.13 -18.26
N TYR A 76 0.35 4.00 -17.78
CA TYR A 76 1.64 3.48 -18.19
C TYR A 76 1.61 1.98 -18.51
N VAL A 77 2.50 1.53 -19.39
CA VAL A 77 2.75 0.10 -19.62
C VAL A 77 4.24 -0.17 -19.83
N MET A 78 4.76 -1.17 -19.12
CA MET A 78 6.18 -1.56 -19.14
C MET A 78 6.39 -2.84 -19.94
N GLU A 79 7.44 -2.85 -20.78
CA GLU A 79 7.82 -4.02 -21.59
C GLU A 79 8.12 -5.26 -20.74
N LEU A 80 8.01 -6.42 -21.37
CA LEU A 80 8.19 -7.76 -20.75
C LEU A 80 9.52 -7.89 -19.97
N ASP A 81 10.54 -7.16 -20.40
CA ASP A 81 11.89 -7.16 -19.84
C ASP A 81 12.27 -5.83 -19.16
N GLY A 82 11.31 -4.92 -18.98
CA GLY A 82 11.52 -3.60 -18.38
C GLY A 82 12.21 -2.57 -19.28
N SER A 83 12.56 -2.92 -20.53
CA SER A 83 13.39 -2.06 -21.39
C SER A 83 12.76 -0.71 -21.73
N VAL A 84 11.43 -0.63 -21.82
CA VAL A 84 10.70 0.60 -22.14
C VAL A 84 9.43 0.69 -21.30
N VAL A 85 9.16 1.89 -20.78
CA VAL A 85 7.84 2.27 -20.25
C VAL A 85 7.17 3.26 -21.20
N TYR A 86 5.98 2.92 -21.67
CA TYR A 86 5.16 3.82 -22.48
C TYR A 86 4.17 4.56 -21.59
N HIS A 87 4.18 5.89 -21.65
CA HIS A 87 3.14 6.75 -21.08
C HIS A 87 2.03 6.90 -22.12
N THR A 88 0.85 6.36 -21.83
CA THR A 88 -0.22 6.18 -22.81
C THR A 88 -1.48 6.99 -22.53
N VAL A 89 -1.69 7.42 -21.27
CA VAL A 89 -2.77 8.32 -20.87
C VAL A 89 -2.21 9.36 -19.91
N PRO A 90 -2.47 10.67 -20.09
CA PRO A 90 -1.95 11.70 -19.20
C PRO A 90 -2.40 11.49 -17.74
N ASP A 91 -1.52 11.69 -16.77
CA ASP A 91 -1.81 11.55 -15.33
C ASP A 91 -3.04 12.31 -14.82
N TRP A 92 -3.35 13.47 -15.43
CA TRP A 92 -4.52 14.28 -15.03
C TRP A 92 -5.84 13.66 -15.50
N ALA A 93 -5.80 12.67 -16.39
CA ALA A 93 -6.95 11.98 -16.93
C ALA A 93 -7.20 10.67 -16.16
N LEU A 94 -8.47 10.35 -15.97
CA LEU A 94 -8.92 9.15 -15.26
C LEU A 94 -8.87 7.94 -16.18
N CYS A 95 -8.36 6.80 -15.71
CA CYS A 95 -8.47 5.50 -16.38
C CYS A 95 -9.51 4.62 -15.66
N TRP A 96 -10.17 3.71 -16.38
CA TRP A 96 -11.06 2.71 -15.76
C TRP A 96 -10.29 1.42 -15.44
N HIS A 97 -9.45 1.46 -14.41
CA HIS A 97 -8.43 0.44 -14.16
C HIS A 97 -8.49 -0.26 -12.78
N VAL A 98 -9.16 0.32 -11.78
CA VAL A 98 -9.20 -0.20 -10.39
C VAL A 98 -10.59 -0.19 -9.75
N GLY A 99 -11.65 -0.09 -10.56
CA GLY A 99 -13.02 -0.04 -10.06
C GLY A 99 -13.35 1.29 -9.39
N ASN A 100 -13.84 1.28 -8.14
CA ASN A 100 -14.31 2.50 -7.47
C ASN A 100 -13.18 3.48 -7.12
N GLY A 101 -11.90 3.07 -7.21
CA GLY A 101 -10.75 3.92 -6.91
C GLY A 101 -10.25 4.81 -8.07
N ASN A 102 -10.81 4.65 -9.28
CA ASN A 102 -10.27 5.21 -10.53
C ASN A 102 -9.92 6.71 -10.49
N TYR A 103 -10.67 7.51 -9.74
CA TYR A 103 -10.52 8.97 -9.68
C TYR A 103 -9.32 9.44 -8.84
N SER A 104 -8.65 8.51 -8.17
CA SER A 104 -7.61 8.79 -7.18
C SER A 104 -6.29 8.06 -7.47
N THR A 105 -6.15 7.46 -8.65
CA THR A 105 -5.03 6.55 -8.97
C THR A 105 -4.39 6.87 -10.32
N VAL A 106 -3.08 6.63 -10.41
CA VAL A 106 -2.36 6.41 -11.67
C VAL A 106 -1.97 4.93 -11.71
N GLY A 107 -2.09 4.29 -12.87
CA GLY A 107 -1.80 2.87 -13.05
C GLY A 107 -0.64 2.60 -14.00
N ILE A 108 0.19 1.61 -13.67
CA ILE A 108 1.16 1.01 -14.60
C ILE A 108 0.89 -0.48 -14.78
N GLU A 109 0.79 -0.92 -16.03
CA GLU A 109 0.67 -2.32 -16.42
C GLU A 109 2.06 -2.93 -16.68
N LEU A 110 2.40 -4.00 -15.98
CA LEU A 110 3.58 -4.81 -16.29
C LEU A 110 3.19 -5.85 -17.34
N ALA A 111 3.83 -5.83 -18.51
CA ALA A 111 3.56 -6.84 -19.54
C ALA A 111 3.95 -8.24 -19.03
N HIS A 112 3.10 -9.25 -19.25
CA HIS A 112 3.28 -10.59 -18.70
C HIS A 112 4.50 -11.33 -19.27
N ALA A 113 5.63 -11.30 -18.55
CA ALA A 113 6.81 -12.05 -18.96
C ALA A 113 6.52 -13.57 -19.00
N THR A 114 7.08 -14.26 -19.99
CA THR A 114 6.90 -15.72 -20.16
C THR A 114 8.15 -16.52 -19.81
N ASN A 115 9.18 -15.86 -19.27
CA ASN A 115 10.41 -16.50 -18.80
C ASN A 115 11.04 -15.68 -17.67
N SER A 116 11.84 -16.35 -16.82
CA SER A 116 12.43 -15.73 -15.63
C SER A 116 13.49 -14.66 -15.94
N ALA A 117 14.13 -14.71 -17.12
CA ALA A 117 15.15 -13.74 -17.46
C ALA A 117 14.54 -12.35 -17.72
N ASP A 118 13.44 -12.32 -18.47
CA ASP A 118 12.69 -11.08 -18.74
C ASP A 118 11.99 -10.60 -17.47
N PHE A 119 11.33 -11.51 -16.72
CA PHE A 119 10.72 -11.18 -15.43
C PHE A 119 11.71 -10.53 -14.46
N ASN A 120 12.91 -11.08 -14.29
CA ASN A 120 13.89 -10.55 -13.34
C ASN A 120 14.37 -9.14 -13.72
N LYS A 121 14.48 -8.83 -15.03
CA LYS A 121 14.81 -7.50 -15.50
C LYS A 121 13.63 -6.55 -15.28
N GLN A 122 12.44 -6.92 -15.74
CA GLN A 122 11.23 -6.12 -15.55
C GLN A 122 10.95 -5.85 -14.06
N TRP A 123 11.13 -6.83 -13.19
CA TRP A 123 11.00 -6.67 -11.74
C TRP A 123 11.89 -5.56 -11.20
N THR A 124 13.15 -5.54 -11.63
CA THR A 124 14.12 -4.52 -11.21
C THR A 124 13.69 -3.15 -11.74
N GLU A 125 13.43 -3.04 -13.05
CA GLU A 125 13.02 -1.78 -13.67
C GLU A 125 11.70 -1.25 -13.09
N ALA A 126 10.73 -2.11 -12.80
CA ALA A 126 9.46 -1.74 -12.18
C ALA A 126 9.64 -1.19 -10.76
N ILE A 127 10.58 -1.74 -9.99
CA ILE A 127 10.93 -1.22 -8.67
C ILE A 127 11.49 0.20 -8.77
N GLU A 128 12.46 0.39 -9.67
CA GLU A 128 13.14 1.68 -9.85
C GLU A 128 12.16 2.72 -10.40
N TRP A 129 11.36 2.35 -11.40
CA TRP A 129 10.31 3.19 -11.98
C TRP A 129 9.28 3.62 -10.95
N ALA A 130 8.74 2.69 -10.17
CA ALA A 130 7.75 3.01 -9.16
C ALA A 130 8.34 3.95 -8.09
N GLY A 131 9.57 3.70 -7.65
CA GLY A 131 10.23 4.55 -6.67
C GLY A 131 10.49 5.97 -7.17
N ASP A 132 10.95 6.12 -8.41
CA ASP A 132 11.13 7.41 -9.06
C ASP A 132 9.81 8.17 -9.24
N TYR A 133 8.76 7.47 -9.69
CA TYR A 133 7.43 8.04 -9.86
C TYR A 133 6.90 8.58 -8.52
N LEU A 134 6.96 7.77 -7.44
CA LEU A 134 6.56 8.20 -6.10
C LEU A 134 7.36 9.42 -5.62
N ASN A 135 8.68 9.38 -5.74
CA ASN A 135 9.56 10.49 -5.37
C ASN A 135 9.23 11.78 -6.15
N GLN A 136 8.97 11.69 -7.45
CA GLN A 136 8.59 12.83 -8.29
C GLN A 136 7.28 13.48 -7.82
N ARG A 137 6.34 12.67 -7.34
CA ARG A 137 5.05 13.13 -6.80
C ARG A 137 5.15 13.63 -5.35
N GLY A 138 6.29 13.43 -4.69
CA GLY A 138 6.44 13.65 -3.25
C GLY A 138 5.63 12.66 -2.42
N TRP A 139 5.37 11.47 -2.97
CA TRP A 139 4.63 10.39 -2.32
C TRP A 139 5.60 9.41 -1.68
N GLY A 140 5.23 8.85 -0.53
CA GLY A 140 5.97 7.76 0.07
C GLY A 140 5.49 6.39 -0.44
N ILE A 141 6.11 5.33 0.10
CA ILE A 141 5.77 3.93 -0.22
C ILE A 141 4.30 3.60 0.08
N ASP A 142 3.68 4.37 0.96
CA ASP A 142 2.27 4.33 1.32
C ASP A 142 1.30 4.53 0.17
N ARG A 143 1.74 5.26 -0.86
CA ARG A 143 0.92 5.52 -2.05
C ARG A 143 1.09 4.47 -3.12
N LEU A 144 1.88 3.43 -2.88
CA LEU A 144 2.04 2.29 -3.79
C LEU A 144 1.03 1.20 -3.46
N LEU A 145 0.17 0.88 -4.41
CA LEU A 145 -0.88 -0.13 -4.28
C LEU A 145 -0.77 -1.18 -5.38
N SER A 146 -1.24 -2.39 -5.10
CA SER A 146 -1.59 -3.36 -6.13
C SER A 146 -3.06 -3.20 -6.53
N HIS A 147 -3.47 -3.78 -7.65
CA HIS A 147 -4.89 -3.87 -7.97
C HIS A 147 -5.66 -4.66 -6.90
N ASN A 148 -5.03 -5.69 -6.32
CA ASN A 148 -5.60 -6.43 -5.18
C ASN A 148 -5.82 -5.53 -3.95
N ASP A 149 -4.90 -4.61 -3.64
CA ASP A 149 -5.11 -3.62 -2.57
C ASP A 149 -6.29 -2.72 -2.92
N CYS A 150 -6.45 -2.31 -4.18
CA CYS A 150 -7.57 -1.47 -4.62
C CYS A 150 -8.93 -2.20 -4.50
N ARG A 151 -8.98 -3.50 -4.85
CA ARG A 151 -10.15 -4.37 -4.61
C ARG A 151 -10.58 -4.32 -3.15
N TYR A 152 -9.59 -4.34 -2.26
CA TYR A 152 -9.83 -4.17 -0.85
C TYR A 152 -10.28 -2.74 -0.56
N ILE A 153 -9.45 -1.71 -0.76
CA ILE A 153 -9.71 -0.33 -0.31
C ILE A 153 -11.02 0.23 -0.87
N TRP A 154 -11.26 0.11 -2.18
CA TRP A 154 -12.38 0.78 -2.85
C TRP A 154 -13.47 -0.18 -3.35
N GLY A 155 -13.14 -1.45 -3.62
CA GLY A 155 -14.04 -2.38 -4.27
C GLY A 155 -14.41 -1.95 -5.70
N GLY A 156 -15.47 -2.54 -6.26
CA GLY A 156 -15.84 -2.30 -7.67
C GLY A 156 -14.94 -3.01 -8.69
N THR A 157 -14.05 -3.87 -8.21
CA THR A 157 -13.19 -4.78 -8.98
C THR A 157 -13.01 -6.07 -8.18
N ASP A 158 -12.83 -7.20 -8.86
CA ASP A 158 -12.49 -8.50 -8.29
C ASP A 158 -11.09 -8.99 -8.68
N HIS A 159 -10.34 -8.15 -9.39
CA HIS A 159 -8.99 -8.43 -9.83
C HIS A 159 -8.00 -8.51 -8.65
N THR A 160 -6.94 -9.30 -8.83
CA THR A 160 -5.94 -9.60 -7.80
C THR A 160 -4.49 -9.42 -8.27
N ASP A 161 -4.28 -8.88 -9.46
CA ASP A 161 -2.95 -8.57 -9.99
C ASP A 161 -2.21 -7.53 -9.12
N PRO A 162 -0.87 -7.55 -9.11
CA PRO A 162 0.04 -8.48 -9.80
C PRO A 162 0.37 -9.73 -8.95
N THR A 163 -0.37 -9.99 -7.87
CA THR A 163 -0.04 -11.01 -6.84
C THR A 163 0.26 -12.38 -7.42
N GLY A 164 -0.61 -12.89 -8.30
CA GLY A 164 -0.46 -14.21 -8.92
C GLY A 164 0.72 -14.28 -9.89
N TYR A 165 0.97 -13.20 -10.64
CA TYR A 165 2.10 -13.09 -11.54
C TYR A 165 3.42 -13.13 -10.78
N PHE A 166 3.56 -12.31 -9.74
CA PHE A 166 4.75 -12.31 -8.88
C PHE A 166 4.98 -13.68 -8.24
N ALA A 167 3.92 -14.31 -7.71
CA ALA A 167 4.00 -15.63 -7.11
C ALA A 167 4.49 -16.72 -8.09
N SER A 168 4.14 -16.60 -9.38
CA SER A 168 4.60 -17.54 -10.41
C SER A 168 6.13 -17.53 -10.63
N TYR A 169 6.80 -16.45 -10.20
CA TYR A 169 8.25 -16.28 -10.23
C TYR A 169 8.91 -16.30 -8.83
N GLY A 170 8.16 -16.74 -7.80
CA GLY A 170 8.68 -16.84 -6.44
C GLY A 170 8.89 -15.49 -5.75
N LYS A 171 8.15 -14.46 -6.18
CA LYS A 171 8.11 -13.13 -5.57
C LYS A 171 6.73 -12.85 -4.97
N SER A 172 6.67 -11.93 -4.03
CA SER A 172 5.42 -11.47 -3.42
C SER A 172 5.23 -9.97 -3.63
N TRP A 173 4.01 -9.49 -3.42
CA TRP A 173 3.73 -8.04 -3.38
C TRP A 173 4.56 -7.32 -2.30
N ALA A 174 4.77 -7.98 -1.17
CA ALA A 174 5.60 -7.46 -0.09
C ALA A 174 7.07 -7.34 -0.49
N ASP A 175 7.62 -8.29 -1.25
CA ASP A 175 8.98 -8.18 -1.81
C ASP A 175 9.09 -6.97 -2.75
N PHE A 176 8.07 -6.73 -3.57
CA PHE A 176 8.05 -5.60 -4.50
C PHE A 176 8.10 -4.28 -3.74
N LYS A 177 7.19 -4.09 -2.76
CA LYS A 177 7.17 -2.91 -1.90
C LYS A 177 8.47 -2.73 -1.12
N ALA A 178 9.07 -3.82 -0.64
CA ALA A 178 10.37 -3.76 0.05
C ALA A 178 11.48 -3.27 -0.88
N GLY A 179 11.52 -3.76 -2.13
CA GLY A 179 12.45 -3.29 -3.16
C GLY A 179 12.25 -1.82 -3.52
N VAL A 180 11.00 -1.37 -3.74
CA VAL A 180 10.71 0.06 -3.98
C VAL A 180 11.14 0.92 -2.81
N ARG A 181 10.90 0.48 -1.56
CA ARG A 181 11.33 1.20 -0.36
C ARG A 181 12.86 1.32 -0.27
N GLU A 182 13.59 0.25 -0.58
CA GLU A 182 15.06 0.29 -0.66
C GLU A 182 15.53 1.29 -1.71
N TYR A 183 14.93 1.24 -2.90
CA TYR A 183 15.26 2.15 -3.99
C TYR A 183 14.98 3.61 -3.61
N MET A 184 13.80 3.92 -3.08
CA MET A 184 13.46 5.29 -2.66
C MET A 184 14.43 5.82 -1.59
N ALA A 185 14.94 4.97 -0.71
CA ALA A 185 15.86 5.35 0.36
C ALA A 185 17.31 5.52 -0.10
N THR A 186 17.77 4.72 -1.07
CA THR A 186 19.19 4.60 -1.43
C THR A 186 19.51 5.04 -2.86
N GLY A 187 18.49 5.17 -3.71
CA GLY A 187 18.60 5.35 -5.14
C GLY A 187 19.01 4.10 -5.91
N GLN A 188 19.04 2.92 -5.27
CA GLN A 188 19.46 1.65 -5.87
C GLN A 188 18.64 0.48 -5.32
N TYR A 189 18.39 -0.54 -6.13
CA TYR A 189 17.83 -1.82 -5.67
C TYR A 189 18.93 -2.89 -5.64
N SER A 190 19.10 -3.58 -4.51
CA SER A 190 20.21 -4.53 -4.31
C SER A 190 19.96 -5.93 -4.88
N GLY A 191 18.74 -6.21 -5.33
CA GLY A 191 18.34 -7.50 -5.90
C GLY A 191 18.05 -8.59 -4.86
N ASN A 192 18.34 -8.35 -3.57
CA ASN A 192 18.27 -9.37 -2.52
C ASN A 192 17.30 -9.01 -1.38
N VAL A 193 16.52 -7.94 -1.50
CA VAL A 193 15.55 -7.57 -0.47
C VAL A 193 14.28 -8.40 -0.63
N THR A 194 13.88 -9.03 0.47
CA THR A 194 12.63 -9.76 0.63
C THR A 194 11.82 -9.20 1.79
N ALA A 195 10.51 -9.49 1.79
CA ALA A 195 9.64 -9.23 2.93
C ALA A 195 10.14 -10.01 4.16
N GLY A 196 10.80 -9.33 5.09
CA GLY A 196 11.42 -9.92 6.27
C GLY A 196 12.94 -9.77 6.37
N ASP A 197 13.63 -9.32 5.31
CA ASP A 197 14.96 -8.74 5.47
C ASP A 197 14.84 -7.46 6.34
N PRO A 198 15.88 -7.08 7.10
CA PRO A 198 15.78 -5.92 7.98
C PRO A 198 15.66 -4.64 7.12
N THR A 199 14.42 -4.29 6.78
CA THR A 199 13.98 -2.92 6.54
C THR A 199 14.28 -2.06 7.78
N PRO A 200 14.25 -0.71 7.69
CA PRO A 200 14.66 0.17 8.78
C PRO A 200 14.11 -0.33 10.11
N GLN A 201 15.05 -0.74 10.97
CA GLN A 201 14.79 -1.33 12.27
C GLN A 201 13.72 -0.51 13.01
N GLN A 202 12.75 -1.18 13.61
CA GLN A 202 11.81 -0.61 14.60
C GLN A 202 12.56 0.46 15.41
N PRO A 203 12.13 1.74 15.38
CA PRO A 203 12.84 2.76 16.13
C PRO A 203 12.92 2.34 17.59
N ALA A 204 14.14 2.26 18.14
CA ALA A 204 14.40 1.82 19.51
C ALA A 204 13.80 2.78 20.58
N THR A 205 13.19 3.88 20.13
CA THR A 205 12.56 4.90 20.95
C THR A 205 11.16 5.17 20.41
N LYS A 206 10.17 5.06 21.31
CA LYS A 206 8.77 5.43 21.08
C LYS A 206 8.64 6.76 20.31
N PRO A 207 8.19 6.76 19.05
CA PRO A 207 7.82 7.98 18.35
C PRO A 207 6.60 8.61 19.05
N ALA A 208 6.48 9.93 18.99
CA ALA A 208 5.24 10.58 19.40
C ALA A 208 4.24 10.45 18.26
N THR A 209 3.00 10.04 18.55
CA THR A 209 1.91 10.11 17.57
C THR A 209 1.84 11.55 17.04
N PRO A 210 1.89 11.76 15.71
CA PRO A 210 1.84 13.08 15.11
C PRO A 210 0.64 13.89 15.60
N ALA A 211 0.84 15.20 15.81
CA ALA A 211 -0.25 16.08 16.19
C ALA A 211 -1.24 16.22 15.02
N GLY A 212 -2.43 15.64 15.15
CA GLY A 212 -3.50 15.71 14.15
C GLY A 212 -3.90 14.38 13.52
N SER A 213 -3.27 13.27 13.87
CA SER A 213 -3.72 11.94 13.44
C SER A 213 -5.15 11.64 13.94
N PRO A 214 -6.01 11.02 13.10
CA PRO A 214 -7.28 10.48 13.52
C PRO A 214 -7.12 9.54 14.71
N ASN A 215 -8.13 9.45 15.55
CA ASN A 215 -8.18 8.49 16.64
C ASN A 215 -8.92 7.24 16.18
N VAL A 216 -8.35 6.07 16.48
CA VAL A 216 -9.08 4.79 16.42
C VAL A 216 -9.59 4.44 17.81
N THR A 217 -10.87 4.08 17.92
CA THR A 217 -11.49 3.59 19.17
C THR A 217 -12.00 2.18 18.95
N TYR A 218 -11.60 1.25 19.81
CA TYR A 218 -11.88 -0.17 19.68
C TYR A 218 -12.13 -0.85 21.03
N ALA A 219 -12.84 -1.98 21.00
CA ALA A 219 -13.14 -2.78 22.18
C ALA A 219 -13.19 -4.26 21.85
N ALA A 220 -13.05 -5.08 22.89
CA ALA A 220 -13.14 -6.53 22.79
C ALA A 220 -14.29 -7.06 23.66
N TYR A 221 -14.97 -8.09 23.16
CA TYR A 221 -15.85 -8.94 23.95
C TYR A 221 -15.08 -10.18 24.39
N VAL A 222 -15.11 -10.49 25.68
CA VAL A 222 -14.48 -11.69 26.24
C VAL A 222 -15.55 -12.62 26.83
N GLY A 223 -15.44 -13.91 26.53
CA GLY A 223 -16.40 -14.91 26.98
C GLY A 223 -16.55 -14.93 28.50
N GLY A 224 -17.78 -14.81 29.00
CA GLY A 224 -18.07 -14.75 30.45
C GLY A 224 -17.93 -13.37 31.10
N TYR A 225 -17.29 -12.40 30.44
CA TYR A 225 -17.13 -11.03 30.93
C TYR A 225 -17.99 -10.02 30.18
N GLY A 226 -18.27 -10.27 28.90
CA GLY A 226 -19.01 -9.35 28.06
C GLY A 226 -18.09 -8.37 27.32
N TRP A 227 -18.67 -7.26 26.87
CA TRP A 227 -17.92 -6.16 26.28
C TRP A 227 -17.12 -5.41 27.35
N LEU A 228 -15.85 -5.16 27.04
CA LEU A 228 -14.96 -4.33 27.84
C LEU A 228 -15.09 -2.85 27.45
N ASP A 229 -14.47 -2.00 28.26
CA ASP A 229 -14.37 -0.56 28.00
C ASP A 229 -13.63 -0.29 26.68
N ASP A 230 -13.97 0.84 26.06
CA ASP A 230 -13.33 1.28 24.83
C ASP A 230 -11.89 1.73 25.10
N VAL A 231 -11.02 1.41 24.15
CA VAL A 231 -9.64 1.89 24.10
C VAL A 231 -9.49 2.78 22.88
N THR A 232 -8.94 3.98 23.10
CA THR A 232 -8.60 4.91 22.03
C THR A 232 -7.09 4.91 21.81
N ASN A 233 -6.66 4.69 20.56
CA ASN A 233 -5.26 4.51 20.18
C ASN A 233 -4.60 3.44 21.08
N SER A 234 -3.34 3.60 21.50
CA SER A 234 -2.70 2.72 22.50
C SER A 234 -2.85 3.20 23.95
N GLY A 235 -3.81 4.11 24.20
CA GLY A 235 -4.05 4.73 25.50
C GLY A 235 -2.93 5.69 25.97
N THR A 236 -3.06 6.19 27.21
CA THR A 236 -2.00 6.93 27.93
C THR A 236 -1.48 6.10 29.10
N GLY A 237 -0.33 5.43 28.96
CA GLY A 237 0.28 4.63 30.04
C GLY A 237 0.61 3.19 29.62
N SER A 238 1.10 2.37 30.56
CA SER A 238 1.75 1.08 30.28
C SER A 238 0.84 -0.07 29.81
N ASP A 239 -0.49 0.09 29.77
CA ASP A 239 -1.43 -1.03 29.54
C ASP A 239 -2.63 -0.69 28.63
N GLY A 240 -2.50 0.29 27.71
CA GLY A 240 -3.61 0.67 26.82
C GLY A 240 -3.87 -0.37 25.73
N PHE A 241 -4.54 -1.46 26.08
CA PHE A 241 -4.97 -2.54 25.19
C PHE A 241 -6.42 -2.92 25.44
N ALA A 242 -7.11 -3.38 24.40
CA ALA A 242 -8.40 -4.05 24.54
C ALA A 242 -8.17 -5.54 24.84
N GLY A 243 -8.88 -6.08 25.83
CA GLY A 243 -8.80 -7.50 26.18
C GLY A 243 -8.56 -7.76 27.67
N ILE A 244 -8.40 -9.04 28.03
CA ILE A 244 -8.02 -9.49 29.37
C ILE A 244 -6.88 -10.49 29.19
N PRO A 245 -5.74 -10.32 29.90
CA PRO A 245 -4.65 -11.27 29.85
C PRO A 245 -5.11 -12.71 30.06
N TYR A 246 -4.66 -13.62 29.18
CA TYR A 246 -4.96 -15.05 29.18
C TYR A 246 -6.43 -15.41 28.90
N GLU A 247 -7.27 -14.47 28.48
CA GLU A 247 -8.67 -14.71 28.14
C GLU A 247 -8.94 -14.35 26.67
N PRO A 248 -9.32 -15.32 25.82
CA PRO A 248 -9.43 -15.09 24.39
C PRO A 248 -10.65 -14.23 24.02
N MET A 249 -10.43 -13.26 23.13
CA MET A 249 -11.46 -12.42 22.55
C MET A 249 -12.40 -13.20 21.63
N ARG A 250 -13.67 -12.76 21.58
CA ARG A 250 -14.76 -13.38 20.80
C ARG A 250 -15.41 -12.44 19.80
N TYR A 251 -15.41 -11.15 20.10
CA TYR A 251 -15.82 -10.08 19.19
C TYR A 251 -14.92 -8.87 19.35
N ILE A 252 -14.75 -8.10 18.29
CA ILE A 252 -14.04 -6.83 18.27
C ILE A 252 -14.94 -5.76 17.61
N THR A 253 -14.93 -4.54 18.13
CA THR A 253 -15.47 -3.35 17.45
C THR A 253 -14.36 -2.34 17.19
N MET A 254 -14.40 -1.62 16.06
CA MET A 254 -13.46 -0.52 15.76
C MET A 254 -14.15 0.64 15.05
N SER A 255 -13.82 1.87 15.43
CA SER A 255 -14.33 3.11 14.85
C SER A 255 -13.23 4.17 14.77
N VAL A 256 -13.41 5.16 13.91
CA VAL A 256 -12.48 6.28 13.73
C VAL A 256 -13.22 7.61 13.79
N ASP A 257 -12.56 8.67 14.26
CA ASP A 257 -13.16 10.01 14.35
C ASP A 257 -13.06 10.84 13.05
N ALA A 258 -12.19 10.43 12.12
CA ALA A 258 -12.10 10.93 10.75
C ALA A 258 -11.74 9.77 9.80
N GLY A 259 -12.11 9.88 8.53
CA GLY A 259 -11.96 8.80 7.55
C GLY A 259 -12.97 7.66 7.77
N SER A 260 -12.62 6.45 7.33
CA SER A 260 -13.37 5.23 7.63
C SER A 260 -12.44 4.08 7.98
N VAL A 261 -12.96 3.14 8.77
CA VAL A 261 -12.26 1.89 9.08
C VAL A 261 -13.15 0.72 8.74
N ARG A 262 -12.53 -0.34 8.25
CA ARG A 262 -13.17 -1.65 8.17
C ARG A 262 -12.23 -2.69 8.72
N TYR A 263 -12.78 -3.74 9.29
CA TYR A 263 -12.01 -4.75 10.00
C TYR A 263 -12.68 -6.12 9.88
N ARG A 264 -11.89 -7.18 10.01
CA ARG A 264 -12.38 -8.55 10.09
C ARG A 264 -11.47 -9.36 10.99
N VAL A 265 -11.98 -10.49 11.46
CA VAL A 265 -11.24 -11.39 12.34
C VAL A 265 -11.13 -12.77 11.71
N HIS A 266 -10.01 -13.44 11.98
CA HIS A 266 -9.91 -14.88 11.84
C HIS A 266 -10.38 -15.52 13.15
N THR A 267 -11.17 -16.57 13.04
CA THR A 267 -11.58 -17.38 14.18
C THR A 267 -11.09 -18.80 14.02
N GLN A 268 -10.80 -19.46 15.13
CA GLN A 268 -10.37 -20.86 15.14
C GLN A 268 -11.42 -21.83 14.56
N ALA A 269 -12.70 -21.43 14.53
CA ALA A 269 -13.79 -22.28 14.06
C ALA A 269 -14.06 -22.11 12.55
N ASN A 270 -14.09 -20.86 12.07
CA ASN A 270 -14.60 -20.54 10.73
C ASN A 270 -13.59 -19.80 9.85
N GLY A 271 -12.37 -19.60 10.34
CA GLY A 271 -11.35 -18.86 9.61
C GLY A 271 -11.68 -17.37 9.50
N TRP A 272 -11.26 -16.75 8.40
CA TRP A 272 -11.55 -15.34 8.12
C TRP A 272 -13.06 -15.11 7.90
N LEU A 273 -13.64 -14.24 8.72
CA LEU A 273 -15.02 -13.78 8.58
C LEU A 273 -15.12 -12.61 7.59
N ASP A 274 -16.36 -12.22 7.28
CA ASP A 274 -16.65 -11.06 6.42
C ASP A 274 -16.19 -9.74 7.06
N TRP A 275 -15.99 -8.73 6.21
CA TRP A 275 -15.61 -7.38 6.63
C TRP A 275 -16.76 -6.66 7.32
N VAL A 276 -16.42 -6.04 8.46
CA VAL A 276 -17.28 -5.15 9.23
C VAL A 276 -16.85 -3.70 8.95
N TYR A 277 -17.83 -2.82 8.73
CA TYR A 277 -17.64 -1.40 8.37
C TYR A 277 -18.17 -0.44 9.43
N GLU A 278 -18.91 -0.94 10.40
CA GLU A 278 -19.58 -0.18 11.45
C GLU A 278 -19.09 -0.65 12.82
N SER A 279 -19.36 0.15 13.86
CA SER A 279 -18.98 -0.15 15.25
C SER A 279 -20.20 -0.09 16.16
N ASP A 280 -20.80 -1.23 16.44
CA ASP A 280 -21.96 -1.35 17.34
C ASP A 280 -21.90 -2.64 18.17
N LYS A 281 -21.66 -2.47 19.48
CA LYS A 281 -21.59 -3.56 20.47
C LYS A 281 -22.90 -4.36 20.60
N SER A 282 -24.01 -3.85 20.09
CA SER A 282 -25.32 -4.51 20.09
C SER A 282 -25.65 -5.24 18.79
N ASP A 283 -24.87 -5.04 17.73
CA ASP A 283 -25.03 -5.69 16.43
C ASP A 283 -23.87 -6.66 16.16
N TYR A 284 -24.07 -7.93 16.51
CA TYR A 284 -23.11 -9.01 16.28
C TYR A 284 -23.05 -9.50 14.82
N VAL A 285 -23.81 -8.89 13.90
CA VAL A 285 -23.83 -9.26 12.47
C VAL A 285 -23.07 -8.24 11.64
N TYR A 286 -23.32 -6.94 11.85
CA TYR A 286 -22.73 -5.87 11.04
C TYR A 286 -21.95 -4.83 11.85
N GLY A 287 -22.04 -4.83 13.17
CA GLY A 287 -21.39 -3.84 14.05
C GLY A 287 -20.19 -4.38 14.83
N ALA A 288 -19.99 -5.69 14.88
CA ALA A 288 -18.89 -6.33 15.59
C ALA A 288 -18.33 -7.51 14.81
N ALA A 289 -17.01 -7.58 14.68
CA ALA A 289 -16.34 -8.69 14.01
C ALA A 289 -16.15 -9.85 14.98
N GLY A 290 -16.75 -10.99 14.68
CA GLY A 290 -16.68 -12.21 15.47
C GLY A 290 -17.91 -13.07 15.27
N ASP A 291 -17.87 -14.30 15.78
CA ASP A 291 -19.00 -15.24 15.75
C ASP A 291 -19.19 -15.97 17.09
N GLY A 292 -18.51 -15.50 18.14
CA GLY A 292 -18.48 -16.13 19.46
C GLY A 292 -17.35 -17.16 19.64
N SER A 293 -16.68 -17.54 18.56
CA SER A 293 -15.49 -18.41 18.60
C SER A 293 -14.24 -17.62 19.04
N VAL A 294 -13.16 -18.33 19.35
CA VAL A 294 -11.88 -17.70 19.69
C VAL A 294 -11.36 -16.97 18.45
N ILE A 295 -11.09 -15.68 18.61
CA ILE A 295 -10.38 -14.88 17.62
C ILE A 295 -8.88 -15.12 17.78
N ASP A 296 -8.19 -15.44 16.69
CA ASP A 296 -6.75 -15.71 16.62
C ASP A 296 -6.04 -14.87 15.53
N GLY A 297 -6.79 -14.02 14.82
CA GLY A 297 -6.23 -13.05 13.88
C GLY A 297 -7.14 -11.85 13.65
N LEU A 298 -6.56 -10.71 13.31
CA LEU A 298 -7.25 -9.47 12.97
C LEU A 298 -6.64 -8.84 11.72
N GLN A 299 -7.49 -8.33 10.83
CA GLN A 299 -7.11 -7.37 9.81
C GLN A 299 -7.96 -6.11 9.91
N ALA A 300 -7.36 -4.95 9.70
CA ALA A 300 -8.04 -3.67 9.69
C ALA A 300 -7.49 -2.80 8.55
N TYR A 301 -8.38 -2.06 7.89
CA TYR A 301 -8.04 -1.11 6.84
C TYR A 301 -8.58 0.27 7.19
N TYR A 302 -7.72 1.29 7.15
CA TYR A 302 -8.12 2.67 7.30
C TYR A 302 -8.16 3.35 5.93
N THR A 303 -9.21 4.12 5.68
CA THR A 303 -9.32 4.96 4.48
C THR A 303 -9.30 6.42 4.93
N SER A 304 -8.26 7.13 4.50
CA SER A 304 -8.08 8.55 4.80
C SER A 304 -9.18 9.42 4.17
N ASP A 305 -9.43 10.59 4.75
CA ASP A 305 -10.40 11.57 4.23
C ASP A 305 -9.91 12.36 3.00
N GLY A 306 -8.70 12.04 2.52
CA GLY A 306 -8.07 12.64 1.35
C GLY A 306 -7.23 13.90 1.63
N SER A 307 -7.21 14.41 2.88
CA SER A 307 -6.45 15.62 3.24
C SER A 307 -5.02 15.31 3.68
N ASN A 308 -4.88 14.32 4.57
CA ASN A 308 -3.61 13.75 5.03
C ASN A 308 -3.72 12.23 4.95
N TRP A 309 -2.60 11.56 4.71
CA TRP A 309 -2.59 10.11 4.65
C TRP A 309 -2.10 9.53 5.96
N TYR A 310 -2.86 8.57 6.45
CA TYR A 310 -2.53 7.79 7.63
C TYR A 310 -2.81 6.31 7.34
N GLN A 311 -2.19 5.41 8.10
CA GLN A 311 -2.59 4.00 8.21
C GLN A 311 -3.16 3.74 9.58
N ILE A 312 -3.98 2.69 9.68
CA ILE A 312 -4.13 1.99 10.95
C ILE A 312 -2.98 1.01 11.12
N TYR A 313 -2.28 1.14 12.22
CA TYR A 313 -1.32 0.17 12.73
C TYR A 313 -1.98 -0.59 13.87
N TYR A 314 -1.78 -1.90 13.94
CA TYR A 314 -2.37 -2.74 14.97
C TYR A 314 -1.51 -3.96 15.27
N ARG A 315 -1.54 -4.42 16.53
CA ARG A 315 -0.79 -5.58 17.00
C ARG A 315 -1.55 -6.35 18.06
N ALA A 316 -1.25 -7.63 18.19
CA ALA A 316 -1.92 -8.49 19.15
C ALA A 316 -0.92 -9.31 19.97
N GLN A 317 -1.33 -9.68 21.18
CA GLN A 317 -0.74 -10.76 21.95
C GLN A 317 -1.76 -11.90 22.01
N ASP A 318 -1.28 -13.14 22.06
CA ASP A 318 -2.10 -14.32 22.30
C ASP A 318 -1.91 -14.92 23.70
N VAL A 319 -2.80 -15.85 24.05
CA VAL A 319 -2.84 -16.51 25.36
C VAL A 319 -1.63 -17.40 25.66
N ASP A 320 -0.91 -17.89 24.64
CA ASP A 320 0.19 -18.85 24.76
C ASP A 320 1.57 -18.18 24.79
N HIS A 321 1.68 -16.95 24.28
CA HIS A 321 2.96 -16.23 24.13
C HIS A 321 2.94 -14.89 24.86
N VAL A 322 4.03 -14.61 25.59
CA VAL A 322 4.23 -13.33 26.27
C VAL A 322 4.87 -12.34 25.30
N GLY A 323 4.25 -11.17 25.17
CA GLY A 323 4.71 -10.09 24.27
C GLY A 323 3.85 -9.99 23.02
N TYR A 324 3.77 -8.79 22.47
CA TYR A 324 3.05 -8.56 21.22
C TYR A 324 3.80 -9.19 20.05
N TRP A 325 3.03 -9.76 19.11
CA TRP A 325 3.50 -10.04 17.76
C TRP A 325 3.85 -8.75 17.02
N ASP A 326 4.50 -8.90 15.87
CA ASP A 326 4.88 -7.80 15.00
C ASP A 326 3.66 -6.90 14.70
N THR A 327 3.91 -5.60 14.65
CA THR A 327 2.86 -4.60 14.40
C THR A 327 2.54 -4.53 12.93
N VAL A 328 1.30 -4.83 12.57
CA VAL A 328 0.78 -4.83 11.19
C VAL A 328 0.16 -3.48 10.84
N CYS A 329 0.22 -3.07 9.58
CA CYS A 329 -0.52 -1.92 9.05
C CYS A 329 -1.50 -2.34 7.96
N ASP A 330 -2.45 -1.46 7.64
CA ASP A 330 -3.62 -1.76 6.81
C ASP A 330 -3.35 -2.39 5.45
N ASP A 331 -2.33 -1.95 4.73
CA ASP A 331 -1.99 -2.51 3.42
C ASP A 331 -1.25 -3.87 3.50
N GLY A 332 -1.17 -4.47 4.69
CA GLY A 332 -0.48 -5.73 4.95
C GLY A 332 1.04 -5.63 4.76
N THR A 333 1.59 -4.43 4.61
CA THR A 333 3.02 -4.24 4.34
C THR A 333 3.76 -3.91 5.61
N THR A 334 3.72 -4.91 6.47
CA THR A 334 4.52 -4.90 7.67
C THR A 334 6.00 -4.80 7.31
N TYR A 335 6.75 -4.02 8.09
CA TYR A 335 8.21 -3.95 8.11
C TYR A 335 8.82 -5.28 8.66
N GLY A 336 8.34 -6.43 8.16
CA GLY A 336 8.48 -7.79 8.70
C GLY A 336 7.20 -8.29 9.39
N GLY A 337 6.78 -9.55 9.16
CA GLY A 337 5.65 -10.19 9.84
C GLY A 337 4.51 -10.67 8.93
N ASP A 338 3.46 -11.23 9.52
CA ASP A 338 2.25 -11.68 8.83
C ASP A 338 1.36 -10.49 8.38
N PRO A 339 0.47 -10.67 7.36
CA PRO A 339 -0.45 -9.62 6.89
C PRO A 339 -1.66 -9.43 7.81
N TYR A 340 -1.58 -9.87 9.06
CA TYR A 340 -2.62 -9.81 10.09
C TYR A 340 -1.97 -9.80 11.48
N ALA A 341 -2.63 -9.19 12.47
CA ALA A 341 -2.16 -9.24 13.85
C ALA A 341 -2.70 -10.50 14.53
N GLY A 342 -1.84 -11.21 15.26
CA GLY A 342 -2.19 -12.44 15.98
C GLY A 342 -1.34 -13.63 15.53
N CYS A 343 -1.72 -14.82 16.00
CA CYS A 343 -1.07 -16.08 15.64
C CYS A 343 -2.17 -17.11 15.40
N LEU A 344 -2.38 -17.53 14.14
CA LEU A 344 -3.45 -18.49 13.83
C LEU A 344 -3.28 -19.78 14.63
N GLY A 345 -4.34 -20.19 15.30
CA GLY A 345 -4.34 -21.31 16.24
C GLY A 345 -4.13 -20.94 17.71
N SER A 346 -3.76 -19.69 18.04
CA SER A 346 -3.69 -19.18 19.42
C SER A 346 -4.55 -17.94 19.62
N GLY A 347 -5.37 -17.95 20.67
CA GLY A 347 -6.39 -16.93 20.88
C GLY A 347 -5.81 -15.58 21.29
N MET A 348 -6.22 -14.49 20.64
CA MET A 348 -5.83 -13.13 20.99
C MET A 348 -6.39 -12.74 22.36
N ASP A 349 -5.53 -12.20 23.23
CA ASP A 349 -5.88 -11.76 24.59
C ASP A 349 -5.65 -10.25 24.81
N ARG A 350 -4.82 -9.61 23.96
CA ARG A 350 -4.60 -8.16 23.94
C ARG A 350 -4.53 -7.64 22.52
N LEU A 351 -5.08 -6.46 22.31
CA LEU A 351 -5.07 -5.74 21.05
C LEU A 351 -4.68 -4.29 21.29
N GLN A 352 -3.77 -3.78 20.47
CA GLN A 352 -3.48 -2.36 20.36
C GLN A 352 -3.64 -1.90 18.92
N ALA A 353 -4.16 -0.69 18.74
CA ALA A 353 -4.23 -0.04 17.44
C ALA A 353 -3.97 1.47 17.57
N GLU A 354 -3.39 2.08 16.54
CA GLU A 354 -3.20 3.52 16.40
C GLU A 354 -3.34 3.91 14.93
N ILE A 355 -3.72 5.17 14.68
CA ILE A 355 -3.63 5.75 13.34
C ILE A 355 -2.49 6.74 13.29
N SER A 356 -1.64 6.63 12.28
CA SER A 356 -0.44 7.44 12.15
C SER A 356 0.02 7.54 10.69
N ASP A 357 0.77 8.59 10.36
CA ASP A 357 1.39 8.81 9.04
C ASP A 357 2.84 8.28 8.99
N ASP A 358 3.33 7.80 10.14
CA ASP A 358 4.63 7.16 10.39
C ASP A 358 4.48 6.18 11.58
N TRP A 359 5.57 5.64 12.12
CA TRP A 359 5.58 4.71 13.24
C TRP A 359 4.68 5.15 14.42
N PRO A 360 3.70 4.33 14.83
CA PRO A 360 2.81 4.65 15.93
C PRO A 360 3.53 4.58 17.28
N ALA A 361 2.99 5.27 18.28
CA ALA A 361 3.59 5.37 19.60
C ALA A 361 3.55 4.04 20.39
N MET A 362 2.73 3.09 19.98
CA MET A 362 2.73 1.73 20.53
C MET A 362 3.98 0.93 20.18
N VAL A 363 4.77 1.38 19.20
CA VAL A 363 6.02 0.74 18.80
C VAL A 363 7.13 1.21 19.77
N GLY A 364 7.39 0.40 20.79
CA GLY A 364 8.37 0.67 21.85
C GLY A 364 8.43 -0.42 22.90
#